data_AF-A0A3B9H3X4-F1
#
_entry.id   AF-A0A3B9H3X4-F1
#
_cell.length_a   1.000
_cell.length_b   1.000
_cell.length_c   1.000
_cell.angle_alpha   90.00
_cell.angle_beta   90.00
_cell.angle_gamma   90.00
#
_symmetry.space_group_name_H-M   'P 1'
#
loop_
_entity.id
_entity.type
_entity.pdbx_description
1 polymer ?
#
loop_
_entity_poly.entity_id
_entity_poly.type
_entity_poly.pdbx_seq_one_letter_code
_entity_poly.pdbx_strand_id
1 'polypeptide(L)'
;GIGSSLQRETERLVELIDTSPRMRQLVFLAAKARGLTSLPALRGYASVYDPGVWIAHARMMKTESGAAAYRAVYYALRADETAVSINRIANLLSVDLRRFDRLTAQLQDTPSTEERHENRLALHVLHAVRQALMMRAFALTGRLPRLSERHDASARDVVNMIAEMRFAEVVELLSEIFPRARDQDTPLQALTEPGSQTRSTSYGYERIHKDIIAPLDEIGRTLHGISLAITHAYGAFG
;
A
#
# COMPACT_ATOMS: atom_id res chain seq x y z
N GLY A 1 -16.77 -16.40 -8.11
CA GLY A 1 -17.46 -17.18 -9.15
C GLY A 1 -18.26 -18.33 -8.54
N ILE A 2 -17.67 -19.12 -7.64
CA ILE A 2 -18.32 -20.30 -7.04
C ILE A 2 -19.64 -19.94 -6.38
N GLY A 3 -19.66 -18.88 -5.54
CA GLY A 3 -20.88 -18.44 -4.87
C GLY A 3 -21.96 -17.98 -5.85
N SER A 4 -21.57 -17.31 -6.94
CA SER A 4 -22.48 -16.81 -7.96
C SER A 4 -23.05 -17.92 -8.84
N SER A 5 -22.32 -19.03 -9.02
CA SER A 5 -22.80 -20.22 -9.74
C SER A 5 -23.76 -21.11 -8.94
N LEU A 6 -23.93 -20.85 -7.63
CA LEU A 6 -24.90 -21.57 -6.81
C LEU A 6 -26.32 -21.29 -7.32
N GLN A 7 -26.98 -22.34 -7.81
CA GLN A 7 -28.39 -22.31 -8.20
C GLN A 7 -29.29 -22.47 -6.97
N ARG A 8 -30.62 -22.50 -7.19
CA ARG A 8 -31.62 -22.61 -6.12
C ARG A 8 -31.54 -23.92 -5.32
N GLU A 9 -30.99 -25.00 -5.87
CA GLU A 9 -30.87 -26.32 -5.22
C GLU A 9 -29.58 -26.45 -4.36
N THR A 10 -29.44 -25.64 -3.31
CA THR A 10 -28.23 -25.66 -2.45
C THR A 10 -28.09 -26.95 -1.64
N GLU A 11 -29.19 -27.55 -1.19
CA GLU A 11 -29.20 -28.78 -0.38
C GLU A 11 -28.63 -29.98 -1.14
N ARG A 12 -29.06 -30.17 -2.39
CA ARG A 12 -28.55 -31.24 -3.27
C ARG A 12 -27.06 -31.05 -3.57
N LEU A 13 -26.60 -29.80 -3.67
CA LEU A 13 -25.19 -29.50 -3.85
C LEU A 13 -24.37 -29.87 -2.62
N VAL A 14 -24.88 -29.60 -1.41
CA VAL A 14 -24.24 -30.00 -0.15
C VAL A 14 -24.10 -31.51 -0.07
N GLU A 15 -25.18 -32.26 -0.35
CA GLU A 15 -25.13 -33.73 -0.38
C GLU A 15 -24.10 -34.25 -1.39
N LEU A 16 -24.03 -33.64 -2.59
CA LEU A 16 -23.05 -34.01 -3.60
C LEU A 16 -21.61 -33.70 -3.15
N ILE A 17 -21.38 -32.58 -2.46
CA ILE A 17 -20.06 -32.22 -1.91
C ILE A 17 -19.65 -33.20 -0.82
N ASP A 18 -20.57 -33.61 0.06
CA ASP A 18 -20.27 -34.53 1.15
C ASP A 18 -20.06 -35.98 0.69
N THR A 19 -20.76 -36.41 -0.36
CA THR A 19 -20.65 -37.78 -0.89
C THR A 19 -19.57 -37.97 -1.96
N SER A 20 -19.12 -36.90 -2.63
CA SER A 20 -18.10 -36.97 -3.70
C SER A 20 -16.73 -36.47 -3.24
N PRO A 21 -15.71 -37.35 -3.11
CA PRO A 21 -14.37 -36.94 -2.69
C PRO A 21 -13.74 -35.85 -3.56
N ARG A 22 -13.94 -35.93 -4.88
CA ARG A 22 -13.42 -34.94 -5.84
C ARG A 22 -14.07 -33.57 -5.62
N MET A 23 -15.39 -33.54 -5.46
CA MET A 23 -16.13 -32.29 -5.27
C MET A 23 -15.79 -31.65 -3.92
N ARG A 24 -15.68 -32.49 -2.89
CA ARG A 24 -15.17 -32.09 -1.57
C ARG A 24 -13.82 -31.38 -1.69
N GLN A 25 -12.82 -32.00 -2.33
CA GLN A 25 -11.49 -31.40 -2.48
C GLN A 25 -11.51 -30.02 -3.15
N LEU A 26 -12.27 -29.85 -4.23
CA LEU A 26 -12.37 -28.56 -4.94
C LEU A 26 -13.02 -27.47 -4.08
N VAL A 27 -14.11 -27.80 -3.39
CA VAL A 27 -14.81 -26.84 -2.53
C VAL A 27 -13.99 -26.51 -1.28
N PHE A 28 -13.31 -27.50 -0.70
CA PHE A 28 -12.42 -27.28 0.44
C PHE A 28 -11.21 -26.42 0.08
N LEU A 29 -10.64 -26.57 -1.13
CA LEU A 29 -9.59 -25.68 -1.60
C LEU A 29 -10.09 -24.22 -1.62
N ALA A 30 -11.29 -23.98 -2.17
CA ALA A 30 -11.91 -22.67 -2.16
C ALA A 30 -12.24 -22.17 -0.74
N ALA A 31 -12.68 -23.06 0.16
CA ALA A 31 -12.96 -22.75 1.56
C ALA A 31 -11.68 -22.34 2.33
N LYS A 32 -10.55 -23.02 2.07
CA LYS A 32 -9.24 -22.66 2.63
C LYS A 32 -8.78 -21.30 2.13
N ALA A 33 -8.88 -21.02 0.83
CA ALA A 33 -8.57 -19.70 0.27
C ALA A 33 -9.48 -18.60 0.86
N ARG A 34 -10.77 -18.90 1.03
CA ARG A 34 -11.73 -18.01 1.70
C ARG A 34 -11.35 -17.73 3.16
N GLY A 35 -10.79 -18.71 3.86
CA GLY A 35 -10.27 -18.57 5.22
C GLY A 35 -9.23 -17.46 5.35
N LEU A 36 -8.40 -17.26 4.32
CA LEU A 36 -7.35 -16.24 4.29
C LEU A 36 -7.78 -14.92 3.62
N THR A 37 -8.99 -14.86 3.05
CA THR A 37 -9.48 -13.69 2.33
C THR A 37 -10.02 -12.62 3.27
N SER A 38 -9.56 -11.37 3.14
CA SER A 38 -10.05 -10.21 3.91
C SER A 38 -10.45 -9.04 2.99
N LEU A 39 -11.76 -8.87 2.80
CA LEU A 39 -12.31 -7.71 2.09
C LEU A 39 -12.09 -6.38 2.83
N PRO A 40 -12.14 -6.32 4.18
CA PRO A 40 -11.76 -5.11 4.91
C PRO A 40 -10.32 -4.69 4.62
N ALA A 41 -9.36 -5.62 4.59
CA ALA A 41 -7.99 -5.32 4.23
C ALA A 41 -7.88 -4.77 2.80
N LEU A 42 -8.57 -5.40 1.82
CA LEU A 42 -8.61 -4.91 0.44
C LEU A 42 -9.17 -3.49 0.33
N ARG A 43 -10.29 -3.21 1.02
CA ARG A 43 -10.88 -1.86 1.06
C ARG A 43 -9.99 -0.85 1.78
N GLY A 44 -9.25 -1.27 2.80
CA GLY A 44 -8.25 -0.42 3.45
C GLY A 44 -7.19 0.06 2.47
N TYR A 45 -6.74 -0.78 1.53
CA TYR A 45 -5.84 -0.33 0.46
C TYR A 45 -6.52 0.68 -0.46
N ALA A 46 -7.79 0.46 -0.82
CA ALA A 46 -8.54 1.44 -1.62
C ALA A 46 -8.56 2.82 -0.94
N SER A 47 -8.73 2.87 0.38
CA SER A 47 -8.68 4.12 1.15
C SER A 47 -7.32 4.82 1.11
N VAL A 48 -6.21 4.08 1.01
CA VAL A 48 -4.87 4.68 0.86
C VAL A 48 -4.73 5.41 -0.48
N TYR A 49 -5.35 4.89 -1.54
CA TYR A 49 -5.37 5.51 -2.88
C TYR A 49 -6.51 6.53 -3.05
N ASP A 50 -7.45 6.63 -2.11
CA ASP A 50 -8.61 7.51 -2.22
C ASP A 50 -8.22 8.98 -1.97
N PRO A 51 -8.32 9.87 -2.98
CA PRO A 51 -8.03 11.30 -2.81
C PRO A 51 -8.87 11.94 -1.69
N GLY A 52 -10.10 11.47 -1.46
CA GLY A 52 -11.00 11.94 -0.41
C GLY A 52 -10.40 11.82 1.00
N VAL A 53 -9.62 10.77 1.24
CA VAL A 53 -8.93 10.56 2.52
C VAL A 53 -7.83 11.61 2.72
N TRP A 54 -7.05 11.91 1.68
CA TRP A 54 -5.96 12.87 1.74
C TRP A 54 -6.43 14.31 1.96
N ILE A 55 -7.52 14.73 1.29
CA ILE A 55 -8.08 16.06 1.51
C ILE A 55 -8.70 16.19 2.91
N ALA A 56 -9.28 15.11 3.45
CA ALA A 56 -9.77 15.10 4.82
C ALA A 56 -8.63 15.27 5.84
N HIS A 57 -7.51 14.55 5.66
CA HIS A 57 -6.33 14.73 6.50
C HIS A 57 -5.73 16.14 6.38
N ALA A 58 -5.68 16.72 5.17
CA ALA A 58 -5.21 18.08 4.98
C ALA A 58 -5.99 19.10 5.83
N ARG A 59 -7.31 18.93 5.96
CA ARG A 59 -8.18 19.80 6.78
C ARG A 59 -7.92 19.68 8.28
N MET A 60 -7.37 18.55 8.74
CA MET A 60 -7.06 18.32 10.16
C MET A 60 -5.69 18.89 10.57
N MET A 61 -4.85 19.27 9.60
CA MET A 61 -3.52 19.80 9.87
C MET A 61 -3.57 21.21 10.45
N LYS A 62 -2.80 21.44 11.50
CA LYS A 62 -2.71 22.75 12.18
C LYS A 62 -1.85 23.78 11.43
N THR A 63 -0.93 23.32 10.59
CA THR A 63 0.02 24.17 9.86
C THR A 63 -0.25 24.09 8.37
N GLU A 64 -0.08 25.22 7.67
CA GLU A 64 -0.29 25.29 6.23
C GLU A 64 0.71 24.42 5.46
N SER A 65 1.96 24.33 5.94
CA SER A 65 2.95 23.41 5.37
C SER A 65 2.54 21.94 5.52
N GLY A 66 1.93 21.57 6.65
CA GLY A 66 1.38 20.24 6.84
C GLY A 66 0.20 19.97 5.90
N ALA A 67 -0.76 20.90 5.83
CA ALA A 67 -1.91 20.78 4.94
C ALA A 67 -1.49 20.69 3.47
N ALA A 68 -0.49 21.49 3.05
CA ALA A 68 0.05 21.46 1.70
C ALA A 68 0.62 20.09 1.31
N ALA A 69 1.27 19.39 2.24
CA ALA A 69 1.79 18.05 1.98
C ALA A 69 0.69 17.03 1.65
N TYR A 70 -0.38 16.98 2.44
CA TYR A 70 -1.52 16.10 2.15
C TYR A 70 -2.28 16.54 0.87
N ARG A 71 -2.37 17.84 0.58
CA ARG A 71 -2.96 18.33 -0.68
C ARG A 71 -2.14 17.94 -1.91
N ALA A 72 -0.81 17.91 -1.81
CA ALA A 72 0.05 17.45 -2.90
C ALA A 72 -0.27 16.00 -3.27
N VAL A 73 -0.44 15.13 -2.28
CA VAL A 73 -0.86 13.73 -2.50
C VAL A 73 -2.25 13.65 -3.12
N TYR A 74 -3.22 14.44 -2.61
CA TYR A 74 -4.55 14.53 -3.21
C TYR A 74 -4.48 14.87 -4.70
N TYR A 75 -3.71 15.90 -5.09
CA TYR A 75 -3.60 16.32 -6.48
C TYR A 75 -2.91 15.29 -7.38
N ALA A 76 -2.01 14.47 -6.83
CA ALA A 76 -1.40 13.37 -7.55
C ALA A 76 -2.41 12.25 -7.82
N LEU A 77 -3.13 11.82 -6.78
CA LEU A 77 -4.05 10.68 -6.84
C LEU A 77 -5.42 11.00 -7.44
N ARG A 78 -5.84 12.28 -7.54
CA ARG A 78 -7.20 12.64 -8.00
C ARG A 78 -7.56 12.19 -9.42
N ALA A 79 -6.55 11.92 -10.25
CA ALA A 79 -6.74 11.48 -11.64
C ALA A 79 -6.68 9.94 -11.76
N ASP A 80 -6.38 9.25 -10.67
CA ASP A 80 -6.17 7.82 -10.63
C ASP A 80 -7.46 7.08 -10.27
N GLU A 81 -7.72 5.95 -10.94
CA GLU A 81 -8.94 5.15 -10.74
C GLU A 81 -8.73 3.93 -9.81
N THR A 82 -7.55 3.79 -9.20
CA THR A 82 -7.17 2.61 -8.40
C THR A 82 -8.12 2.41 -7.23
N ALA A 83 -8.44 3.45 -6.47
CA ALA A 83 -9.38 3.34 -5.34
C ALA A 83 -10.77 2.88 -5.79
N VAL A 84 -11.27 3.41 -6.92
CA VAL A 84 -12.57 3.03 -7.50
C VAL A 84 -12.53 1.58 -7.98
N SER A 85 -11.46 1.19 -8.65
CA SER A 85 -11.26 -0.14 -9.22
C SER A 85 -11.17 -1.21 -8.12
N ILE A 86 -10.37 -0.96 -7.08
CA ILE A 86 -10.26 -1.86 -5.92
C ILE A 86 -11.62 -2.02 -5.24
N ASN A 87 -12.36 -0.92 -5.01
CA ASN A 87 -13.70 -0.98 -4.40
C ASN A 87 -14.69 -1.75 -5.28
N ARG A 88 -14.65 -1.56 -6.61
CA ARG A 88 -15.49 -2.32 -7.55
C ARG A 88 -15.21 -3.82 -7.45
N ILE A 89 -13.94 -4.22 -7.45
CA ILE A 89 -13.53 -5.62 -7.26
C ILE A 89 -14.00 -6.14 -5.90
N ALA A 90 -13.79 -5.37 -4.82
CA ALA A 90 -14.22 -5.76 -3.48
C ALA A 90 -15.75 -5.95 -3.40
N ASN A 91 -16.54 -5.14 -4.11
CA ASN A 91 -17.99 -5.27 -4.18
C ASN A 91 -18.41 -6.54 -4.94
N LEU A 92 -17.81 -6.83 -6.08
CA LEU A 92 -18.05 -8.07 -6.84
C LEU A 92 -17.73 -9.31 -5.98
N LEU A 93 -16.57 -9.31 -5.31
CA LEU A 93 -16.19 -10.36 -4.38
C LEU A 93 -17.16 -10.46 -3.21
N SER A 94 -17.63 -9.35 -2.65
CA SER A 94 -18.59 -9.35 -1.51
C SER A 94 -19.87 -10.12 -1.84
N VAL A 95 -20.42 -9.90 -3.04
CA VAL A 95 -21.65 -10.58 -3.49
C VAL A 95 -21.43 -12.08 -3.63
N ASP A 96 -20.32 -12.48 -4.25
CA ASP A 96 -19.98 -13.89 -4.46
C ASP A 96 -19.68 -14.59 -3.13
N LEU A 97 -18.84 -13.98 -2.29
CA LEU A 97 -18.44 -14.53 -1.00
C LEU A 97 -19.63 -14.70 -0.07
N ARG A 98 -20.61 -13.80 -0.08
CA ARG A 98 -21.83 -13.97 0.72
C ARG A 98 -22.59 -15.24 0.36
N ARG A 99 -22.67 -15.60 -0.93
CA ARG A 99 -23.32 -16.84 -1.38
C ARG A 99 -22.47 -18.06 -1.03
N PHE A 100 -21.16 -17.96 -1.23
CA PHE A 100 -20.22 -19.03 -0.88
C PHE A 100 -20.16 -19.31 0.63
N ASP A 101 -20.25 -18.27 1.45
CA ASP A 101 -20.31 -18.37 2.91
C ASP A 101 -21.57 -19.11 3.39
N ARG A 102 -22.72 -18.97 2.69
CA ARG A 102 -23.94 -19.75 2.99
C ARG A 102 -23.81 -21.23 2.65
N LEU A 103 -23.11 -21.56 1.57
CA LEU A 103 -22.83 -22.95 1.19
C LEU A 103 -21.91 -23.58 2.23
N THR A 104 -20.77 -22.93 2.50
CA THR A 104 -19.73 -23.46 3.38
C THR A 104 -20.20 -23.61 4.84
N ALA A 105 -21.16 -22.79 5.29
CA ALA A 105 -21.79 -22.96 6.60
C ALA A 105 -22.63 -24.24 6.74
N GLN A 106 -22.98 -24.91 5.65
CA GLN A 106 -23.73 -26.18 5.64
C GLN A 106 -22.82 -27.40 5.45
N LEU A 107 -21.54 -27.19 5.11
CA LEU A 107 -20.59 -28.26 4.90
C LEU A 107 -20.00 -28.73 6.22
N GLN A 108 -19.70 -30.02 6.31
CA GLN A 108 -18.89 -30.57 7.40
C GLN A 108 -17.45 -30.02 7.32
N ASP A 109 -16.75 -29.95 8.45
CA ASP A 109 -15.32 -29.59 8.58
C ASP A 109 -14.87 -28.23 8.00
N THR A 110 -15.79 -27.29 7.78
CA THR A 110 -15.45 -25.92 7.35
C THR A 110 -15.37 -24.99 8.58
N PRO A 111 -14.31 -24.17 8.71
CA PRO A 111 -14.18 -23.26 9.84
C PRO A 111 -15.32 -22.23 9.89
N SER A 112 -15.76 -21.91 11.11
CA SER A 112 -16.80 -20.92 11.38
C SER A 112 -16.37 -19.51 10.97
N THR A 113 -17.29 -18.55 11.02
CA THR A 113 -16.95 -17.15 10.69
C THR A 113 -15.99 -16.56 11.72
N GLU A 114 -16.19 -16.90 12.99
CA GLU A 114 -15.37 -16.52 14.14
C GLU A 114 -13.97 -17.13 14.01
N GLU A 115 -13.84 -18.44 13.77
CA GLU A 115 -12.55 -19.10 13.58
C GLU A 115 -11.78 -18.52 12.39
N ARG A 116 -12.48 -18.24 11.28
CA ARG A 116 -11.88 -17.56 10.14
C ARG A 116 -11.39 -16.15 10.48
N HIS A 117 -12.09 -15.42 11.35
CA HIS A 117 -11.66 -14.09 11.80
C HIS A 117 -10.39 -14.18 12.65
N GLU A 118 -10.40 -15.02 13.68
CA GLU A 118 -9.28 -15.24 14.59
C GLU A 118 -8.01 -15.64 13.84
N ASN A 119 -8.12 -16.60 12.92
CA ASN A 119 -6.99 -17.09 12.12
C ASN A 119 -6.36 -16.01 11.22
N ARG A 120 -7.05 -14.88 10.96
CA ARG A 120 -6.55 -13.77 10.12
C ARG A 120 -6.02 -12.58 10.92
N LEU A 121 -6.10 -12.57 12.25
CA LEU A 121 -5.72 -11.39 13.04
C LEU A 121 -4.28 -10.94 12.77
N ALA A 122 -3.33 -11.88 12.75
CA ALA A 122 -1.93 -11.58 12.44
C ALA A 122 -1.76 -10.97 11.03
N LEU A 123 -2.50 -11.48 10.03
CA LEU A 123 -2.48 -10.93 8.67
C LEU A 123 -3.12 -9.54 8.59
N HIS A 124 -4.20 -9.31 9.33
CA HIS A 124 -4.81 -7.98 9.42
C HIS A 124 -3.83 -6.96 10.00
N VAL A 125 -3.06 -7.32 11.02
CA VAL A 125 -2.02 -6.45 11.58
C VAL A 125 -0.97 -6.12 10.52
N LEU A 126 -0.46 -7.12 9.79
CA LEU A 126 0.50 -6.88 8.71
C LEU A 126 -0.06 -5.97 7.61
N HIS A 127 -1.30 -6.18 7.19
CA HIS A 127 -1.96 -5.31 6.22
C HIS A 127 -2.15 -3.89 6.73
N ALA A 128 -2.57 -3.72 7.99
CA ALA A 128 -2.75 -2.41 8.60
C ALA A 128 -1.42 -1.64 8.70
N VAL A 129 -0.33 -2.32 9.12
CA VAL A 129 1.01 -1.73 9.16
C VAL A 129 1.47 -1.36 7.75
N ARG A 130 1.25 -2.23 6.77
CA ARG A 130 1.58 -1.93 5.36
C ARG A 130 0.86 -0.68 4.87
N GLN A 131 -0.44 -0.58 5.11
CA GLN A 131 -1.25 0.59 4.75
C GLN A 131 -0.77 1.87 5.44
N ALA A 132 -0.46 1.80 6.74
CA ALA A 132 0.07 2.93 7.49
C ALA A 132 1.44 3.40 6.96
N LEU A 133 2.32 2.47 6.59
CA LEU A 133 3.61 2.79 5.98
C LEU A 133 3.47 3.41 4.59
N MET A 134 2.55 2.90 3.76
CA MET A 134 2.21 3.52 2.47
C MET A 134 1.70 4.96 2.65
N MET A 135 0.77 5.17 3.60
CA MET A 135 0.28 6.51 3.91
C MET A 135 1.42 7.42 4.42
N ARG A 136 2.30 6.90 5.27
CA ARG A 136 3.47 7.66 5.71
C ARG A 136 4.38 8.05 4.53
N ALA A 137 4.64 7.13 3.61
CA ALA A 137 5.45 7.41 2.42
C ALA A 137 4.85 8.52 1.56
N PHE A 138 3.54 8.47 1.29
CA PHE A 138 2.84 9.53 0.57
C PHE A 138 2.90 10.88 1.30
N ALA A 139 2.70 10.89 2.62
CA ALA A 139 2.80 12.12 3.40
C ALA A 139 4.23 12.70 3.37
N LEU A 140 5.27 11.85 3.32
CA LEU A 140 6.66 12.27 3.18
C LEU A 140 6.94 12.89 1.80
N THR A 141 6.46 12.28 0.71
CA THR A 141 6.65 12.83 -0.63
C THR A 141 5.90 14.15 -0.83
N GLY A 142 4.73 14.31 -0.22
CA GLY A 142 4.01 15.59 -0.21
C GLY A 142 4.79 16.73 0.46
N ARG A 143 5.76 16.43 1.34
CA ARG A 143 6.61 17.43 2.01
C ARG A 143 7.84 17.83 1.18
N LEU A 144 8.06 17.22 0.01
CA LEU A 144 9.18 17.58 -0.85
C LEU A 144 9.11 19.05 -1.26
N PRO A 145 10.24 19.77 -1.27
CA PRO A 145 10.28 21.09 -1.86
C PRO A 145 10.00 21.00 -3.36
N ARG A 146 9.75 22.15 -4.00
CA ARG A 146 9.63 22.19 -5.46
C ARG A 146 10.93 21.69 -6.08
N LEU A 147 10.82 20.68 -6.93
CA LEU A 147 11.92 20.15 -7.72
C LEU A 147 12.25 21.14 -8.85
N SER A 148 13.54 21.25 -9.20
CA SER A 148 13.98 22.10 -10.30
C SER A 148 13.61 21.45 -11.64
N GLU A 149 13.26 22.27 -12.64
CA GLU A 149 12.97 21.81 -14.01
C GLU A 149 14.15 21.07 -14.66
N ARG A 150 15.38 21.22 -14.13
CA ARG A 150 16.58 20.55 -14.66
C ARG A 150 16.55 19.04 -14.58
N HIS A 151 15.74 18.46 -13.70
CA HIS A 151 15.71 17.01 -13.46
C HIS A 151 14.50 16.31 -14.11
N ASP A 152 13.70 17.03 -14.92
CA ASP A 152 12.52 16.53 -15.63
C ASP A 152 11.54 15.71 -14.75
N ALA A 153 11.50 16.01 -13.46
CA ALA A 153 10.69 15.30 -12.47
C ALA A 153 9.93 16.30 -11.60
N SER A 154 8.64 16.06 -11.41
CA SER A 154 7.78 16.84 -10.51
C SER A 154 7.51 16.10 -9.20
N ALA A 155 7.10 16.84 -8.16
CA ALA A 155 6.66 16.22 -6.91
C ALA A 155 5.47 15.26 -7.12
N ARG A 156 4.65 15.50 -8.16
CA ARG A 156 3.56 14.61 -8.55
C ARG A 156 4.10 13.28 -9.08
N ASP A 157 5.16 13.30 -9.89
CA ASP A 157 5.76 12.09 -10.45
C ASP A 157 6.35 11.23 -9.33
N VAL A 158 7.00 11.84 -8.34
CA VAL A 158 7.50 11.13 -7.15
C VAL A 158 6.36 10.48 -6.36
N VAL A 159 5.22 11.17 -6.19
CA VAL A 159 4.04 10.55 -5.55
C VAL A 159 3.53 9.36 -6.36
N ASN A 160 3.45 9.48 -7.69
CA ASN A 160 3.01 8.39 -8.57
C ASN A 160 3.95 7.19 -8.51
N MET A 161 5.27 7.40 -8.52
CA MET A 161 6.25 6.32 -8.37
C MET A 161 6.10 5.60 -7.01
N ILE A 162 5.86 6.33 -5.92
CA ILE A 162 5.54 5.70 -4.62
C ILE A 162 4.20 4.93 -4.68
N ALA A 163 3.21 5.45 -5.41
CA ALA A 163 1.93 4.76 -5.62
C ALA A 163 2.10 3.43 -6.37
N GLU A 164 3.08 3.38 -7.28
CA GLU A 164 3.53 2.20 -8.03
C GLU A 164 4.52 1.32 -7.24
N MET A 165 4.81 1.64 -5.97
CA MET A 165 5.76 0.93 -5.10
C MET A 165 7.23 0.99 -5.54
N ARG A 166 7.61 1.97 -6.37
CA ARG A 166 8.96 2.16 -6.90
C ARG A 166 9.86 2.93 -5.93
N PHE A 167 9.98 2.43 -4.69
CA PHE A 167 10.69 3.12 -3.61
C PHE A 167 12.19 3.30 -3.89
N ALA A 168 12.86 2.27 -4.42
CA ALA A 168 14.30 2.32 -4.70
C ALA A 168 14.61 3.41 -5.74
N GLU A 169 13.85 3.44 -6.84
CA GLU A 169 14.01 4.46 -7.89
C GLU A 169 13.74 5.87 -7.38
N VAL A 170 12.76 6.05 -6.48
CA VAL A 170 12.50 7.35 -5.84
C VAL A 170 13.68 7.77 -4.94
N VAL A 171 14.25 6.85 -4.18
CA VAL A 171 15.39 7.13 -3.31
C VAL A 171 16.62 7.53 -4.13
N GLU A 172 16.88 6.83 -5.24
CA GLU A 172 17.96 7.16 -6.18
C GLU A 172 17.74 8.53 -6.82
N LEU A 173 16.57 8.77 -7.40
CA LEU A 173 16.21 10.05 -8.02
C LEU A 173 16.35 11.22 -7.04
N LEU A 174 15.80 11.08 -5.82
CA LEU A 174 15.89 12.15 -4.82
C LEU A 174 17.33 12.36 -4.33
N SER A 175 18.16 11.32 -4.30
CA SER A 175 19.57 11.45 -3.92
C SER A 175 20.38 12.18 -4.99
N GLU A 176 20.02 12.01 -6.27
CA GLU A 176 20.61 12.77 -7.38
C GLU A 176 20.18 14.24 -7.37
N ILE A 177 18.90 14.51 -7.13
CA ILE A 177 18.36 15.88 -7.07
C ILE A 177 18.88 16.64 -5.84
N PHE A 178 19.08 15.94 -4.72
CA PHE A 178 19.54 16.51 -3.45
C PHE A 178 20.86 15.85 -3.00
N PRO A 179 22.00 16.12 -3.67
CA PRO A 179 23.27 15.47 -3.35
C PRO A 179 23.77 15.85 -1.95
N ARG A 180 24.46 14.93 -1.26
CA ARG A 180 24.99 15.21 0.09
C ARG A 180 26.14 16.19 0.06
N ALA A 181 26.35 16.88 1.19
CA ALA A 181 27.38 17.93 1.31
C ALA A 181 28.80 17.43 0.95
N ARG A 182 29.14 16.21 1.39
CA ARG A 182 30.46 15.60 1.14
C ARG A 182 30.77 15.43 -0.36
N ASP A 183 29.75 15.21 -1.17
CA ASP A 183 29.92 15.02 -2.62
C ASP A 183 30.17 16.35 -3.36
N GLN A 184 29.66 17.46 -2.82
CA GLN A 184 29.80 18.81 -3.40
C GLN A 184 31.09 19.52 -2.96
N ASP A 185 31.60 19.24 -1.76
CA ASP A 185 32.78 19.92 -1.21
C ASP A 185 34.11 19.32 -1.73
N THR A 186 34.10 18.11 -2.26
CA THR A 186 35.32 17.41 -2.73
C THR A 186 36.08 18.18 -3.84
N PRO A 187 35.43 18.81 -4.84
CA PRO A 187 36.10 19.66 -5.83
C PRO A 187 36.44 21.06 -5.33
N LEU A 188 35.82 21.52 -4.24
CA LEU A 188 35.89 22.92 -3.75
C LEU A 188 36.89 23.10 -2.59
N GLN A 189 37.42 22.02 -2.01
CA GLN A 189 38.44 22.07 -0.95
C GLN A 189 39.74 22.79 -1.37
N ALA A 190 40.02 22.89 -2.67
CA ALA A 190 41.18 23.60 -3.20
C ALA A 190 40.98 25.12 -3.34
N LEU A 191 39.77 25.64 -3.11
CA LEU A 191 39.48 27.06 -3.23
C LEU A 191 39.77 27.78 -1.91
N THR A 192 40.68 28.76 -1.96
CA THR A 192 41.08 29.59 -0.80
C THR A 192 40.41 30.95 -0.76
N GLU A 193 39.60 31.29 -1.76
CA GLU A 193 38.90 32.58 -1.83
C GLU A 193 37.75 32.64 -0.81
N PRO A 194 37.56 33.77 -0.09
CA PRO A 194 36.47 33.92 0.86
C PRO A 194 35.12 33.96 0.13
N GLY A 195 34.42 32.83 0.10
CA GLY A 195 33.08 32.73 -0.47
C GLY A 195 32.06 33.56 0.31
N SER A 196 31.12 34.22 -0.38
CA SER A 196 29.95 34.80 0.28
C SER A 196 29.04 33.66 0.74
N GLN A 197 29.22 33.23 1.99
CA GLN A 197 28.46 32.12 2.55
C GLN A 197 26.99 32.54 2.73
N THR A 198 26.21 32.38 1.67
CA THR A 198 24.77 32.12 1.82
C THR A 198 24.69 30.82 2.62
N ARG A 199 24.16 30.88 3.86
CA ARG A 199 24.07 29.71 4.77
C ARG A 199 23.77 28.44 3.99
N SER A 200 24.78 27.56 3.98
CA SER A 200 25.00 26.46 3.04
C SER A 200 23.72 25.75 2.58
N THR A 201 23.47 25.74 1.27
CA THR A 201 22.53 24.84 0.58
C THR A 201 22.70 23.38 1.00
N SER A 202 23.92 22.98 1.38
CA SER A 202 24.23 21.62 1.84
C SER A 202 23.58 21.29 3.19
N TYR A 203 23.33 22.26 4.08
CA TYR A 203 22.55 22.05 5.32
C TYR A 203 21.08 21.71 5.03
N GLY A 204 20.51 22.28 3.97
CA GLY A 204 19.15 22.00 3.53
C GLY A 204 18.99 20.57 3.01
N TYR A 205 19.96 20.08 2.25
CA TYR A 205 19.93 18.75 1.64
C TYR A 205 20.16 17.64 2.68
N GLU A 206 21.05 17.84 3.66
CA GLU A 206 21.20 16.89 4.78
C GLU A 206 19.88 16.68 5.54
N ARG A 207 19.08 17.74 5.71
CA ARG A 207 17.76 17.62 6.34
C ARG A 207 16.77 16.86 5.45
N ILE A 208 16.81 17.03 4.12
CA ILE A 208 15.96 16.25 3.20
C ILE A 208 16.34 14.77 3.24
N HIS A 209 17.64 14.45 3.28
CA HIS A 209 18.13 13.09 3.45
C HIS A 209 17.59 12.46 4.73
N LYS A 210 17.74 13.16 5.86
CA LYS A 210 17.32 12.68 7.18
C LYS A 210 15.80 12.55 7.32
N ASP A 211 15.06 13.55 6.87
CA ASP A 211 13.63 13.68 7.19
C ASP A 211 12.71 13.07 6.11
N ILE A 212 13.23 12.79 4.91
CA ILE A 212 12.45 12.30 3.77
C ILE A 212 13.09 11.07 3.12
N ILE A 213 14.30 11.17 2.58
CA ILE A 213 14.90 10.10 1.75
C ILE A 213 15.18 8.83 2.57
N ALA A 214 15.87 8.95 3.70
CA ALA A 214 16.19 7.80 4.54
C ALA A 214 14.93 7.12 5.12
N PRO A 215 13.90 7.86 5.60
CA PRO A 215 12.63 7.26 5.96
C PRO A 215 11.90 6.56 4.79
N LEU A 216 11.98 7.09 3.56
CA LEU A 216 11.40 6.42 2.39
C LEU A 216 12.11 5.11 2.07
N ASP A 217 13.44 5.06 2.15
CA ASP A 217 14.22 3.83 2.00
C ASP A 217 13.84 2.78 3.06
N GLU A 218 13.79 3.19 4.33
CA GLU A 218 13.39 2.31 5.44
C GLU A 218 11.99 1.75 5.24
N ILE A 219 11.04 2.60 4.83
CA ILE A 219 9.67 2.19 4.50
C ILE A 219 9.70 1.17 3.36
N GLY A 220 10.42 1.44 2.26
CA GLY A 220 10.53 0.54 1.12
C GLY A 220 11.03 -0.86 1.51
N ARG A 221 12.12 -0.93 2.28
CA ARG A 221 12.65 -2.21 2.81
C ARG A 221 11.67 -2.92 3.74
N THR A 222 10.98 -2.17 4.60
CA THR A 222 9.98 -2.73 5.51
C THR A 222 8.77 -3.28 4.76
N LEU A 223 8.27 -2.55 3.76
CA LEU A 223 7.17 -2.98 2.89
C LEU A 223 7.52 -4.26 2.13
N HIS A 224 8.78 -4.40 1.68
CA HIS A 224 9.26 -5.62 1.07
C HIS A 224 9.21 -6.80 2.05
N GLY A 225 9.73 -6.64 3.26
CA GLY A 225 9.66 -7.67 4.31
C GLY A 225 8.23 -8.07 4.68
N ILE A 226 7.33 -7.09 4.81
CA ILE A 226 5.90 -7.35 5.06
C ILE A 226 5.27 -8.11 3.88
N SER A 227 5.63 -7.76 2.64
CA SER A 227 5.12 -8.46 1.46
C SER A 227 5.52 -9.93 1.47
N LEU A 228 6.78 -10.24 1.80
CA LEU A 228 7.25 -11.62 1.96
C LEU A 228 6.50 -12.36 3.08
N ALA A 229 6.33 -11.72 4.25
CA ALA A 229 5.62 -12.32 5.38
C ALA A 229 4.15 -12.65 5.03
N ILE A 230 3.47 -11.76 4.31
CA ILE A 230 2.11 -11.98 3.81
C ILE A 230 2.11 -13.15 2.82
N THR A 231 3.00 -13.15 1.83
CA THR A 231 3.09 -14.20 0.80
C THR A 231 3.30 -15.60 1.40
N HIS A 232 4.19 -15.72 2.41
CA HIS A 232 4.40 -16.97 3.14
C HIS A 232 3.13 -17.47 3.84
N ALA A 233 2.32 -16.58 4.41
CA ALA A 233 1.08 -16.97 5.06
C ALA A 233 0.03 -17.51 4.08
N TYR A 234 0.11 -17.13 2.79
CA TYR A 234 -0.73 -17.69 1.73
C TYR A 234 -0.16 -18.97 1.10
N GLY A 235 1.01 -19.45 1.56
CA GLY A 235 1.68 -20.62 0.99
C GLY A 235 2.19 -20.41 -0.44
N ALA A 236 2.28 -19.16 -0.88
CA ALA A 236 2.95 -18.80 -2.11
C ALA A 236 4.44 -18.71 -1.80
N PHE A 237 5.25 -19.45 -2.56
CA PHE A 237 6.71 -19.43 -2.46
C PHE A 237 7.25 -18.97 -3.82
N GLY A 238 8.10 -17.94 -3.81
CA GLY A 238 8.64 -17.32 -5.02
C GLY A 238 9.32 -15.99 -4.70
#